data_AF-A0A6A4R629-F1
#
_entry.id   AF-A0A6A4R629-F1
#
_cell.length_a   1.000
_cell.length_b   1.000
_cell.length_c   1.000
_cell.angle_alpha   90.00
_cell.angle_beta   90.00
_cell.angle_gamma   90.00
#
_symmetry.space_group_name_H-M   'P 1'
#
loop_
_entity.id
_entity.type
_entity.pdbx_description
1 polymer ?
#
loop_
_entity_poly.entity_id
_entity_poly.type
_entity_poly.pdbx_seq_one_letter_code
_entity_poly.pdbx_strand_id
1 'polypeptide(L)'
;HVVACSPPRGDSINPAVAYAMHVAGADMILEMGGVHAMASMAFGLFGGREADILVGPGNAYVAEAKRLLFGEVGIDVFAGPTESAIIADESADPMTIAVDLVSQAEHGPNSPVWLFSTSEAIAREVMEILPKVADDMPNADIVHAAWRDFGEVIVGDSREEIVAISDQYACEHLQVL
;
A
#
# COMPACT_ATOMS: atom_id res chain seq x y z
N HIS A 1 -13.15 -23.14 -5.46
CA HIS A 1 -13.93 -22.30 -6.38
C HIS A 1 -13.49 -20.87 -6.14
N VAL A 2 -13.07 -20.14 -7.15
CA VAL A 2 -12.45 -18.81 -7.03
C VAL A 2 -13.27 -17.81 -7.84
N VAL A 3 -13.83 -16.81 -7.15
CA VAL A 3 -14.47 -15.64 -7.76
C VAL A 3 -13.49 -14.48 -7.65
N ALA A 4 -13.16 -13.85 -8.77
CA ALA A 4 -12.29 -12.68 -8.81
C ALA A 4 -13.10 -11.44 -9.24
N CYS A 5 -12.95 -10.35 -8.51
CA CYS A 5 -13.62 -9.08 -8.79
C CYS A 5 -12.60 -8.01 -9.19
N SER A 6 -12.89 -7.25 -10.25
CA SER A 6 -12.19 -6.00 -10.54
C SER A 6 -13.21 -4.95 -10.98
N PRO A 7 -13.17 -3.71 -10.48
CA PRO A 7 -14.04 -2.66 -10.99
C PRO A 7 -13.67 -2.31 -12.43
N PRO A 8 -14.65 -1.98 -13.28
CA PRO A 8 -14.38 -1.45 -14.62
C PRO A 8 -13.69 -0.08 -14.54
N ARG A 9 -12.82 0.20 -15.50
CA ARG A 9 -12.23 1.54 -15.70
C ARG A 9 -12.71 2.06 -17.06
N GLY A 10 -13.82 2.80 -17.04
CA GLY A 10 -14.57 3.14 -18.24
C GLY A 10 -15.59 2.04 -18.56
N ASP A 11 -15.53 1.49 -19.77
CA ASP A 11 -16.55 0.55 -20.26
C ASP A 11 -16.37 -0.90 -19.80
N SER A 12 -15.17 -1.29 -19.36
CA SER A 12 -14.86 -2.66 -18.93
C SER A 12 -13.66 -2.70 -17.97
N ILE A 13 -13.40 -3.87 -17.37
CA ILE A 13 -12.17 -4.10 -16.61
C ILE A 13 -10.93 -4.06 -17.52
N ASN A 14 -9.77 -3.75 -16.93
CA ASN A 14 -8.51 -3.74 -17.68
C ASN A 14 -8.22 -5.13 -18.28
N PRO A 15 -7.99 -5.26 -19.61
CA PRO A 15 -7.74 -6.55 -20.25
C PRO A 15 -6.58 -7.34 -19.65
N ALA A 16 -5.52 -6.66 -19.18
CA ALA A 16 -4.39 -7.32 -18.53
C ALA A 16 -4.78 -7.93 -17.18
N VAL A 17 -5.67 -7.26 -16.42
CA VAL A 17 -6.21 -7.78 -15.15
C VAL A 17 -7.11 -8.99 -15.42
N ALA A 18 -8.01 -8.90 -16.40
CA ALA A 18 -8.86 -10.01 -16.80
C ALA A 18 -8.06 -11.24 -17.23
N TYR A 19 -7.01 -11.02 -18.04
CA TYR A 19 -6.10 -12.08 -18.47
C TYR A 19 -5.34 -12.70 -17.29
N ALA A 20 -4.83 -11.88 -16.36
CA ALA A 20 -4.15 -12.37 -15.16
C ALA A 20 -5.08 -13.23 -14.28
N MET A 21 -6.33 -12.80 -14.08
CA MET A 21 -7.35 -13.58 -13.35
C MET A 21 -7.63 -14.92 -14.02
N HIS A 22 -7.76 -14.92 -15.36
CA HIS A 22 -7.98 -16.15 -16.13
C HIS A 22 -6.81 -17.12 -16.01
N VAL A 23 -5.58 -16.65 -16.19
CA VAL A 23 -4.37 -17.48 -16.10
C VAL A 23 -4.14 -17.99 -14.66
N ALA A 24 -4.50 -17.20 -13.65
CA ALA A 24 -4.46 -17.62 -12.25
C ALA A 24 -5.55 -18.65 -11.89
N GLY A 25 -6.48 -18.96 -12.80
CA GLY A 25 -7.49 -20.00 -12.63
C GLY A 25 -8.77 -19.53 -11.92
N ALA A 26 -9.15 -18.26 -12.05
CA ALA A 26 -10.47 -17.81 -11.58
C ALA A 26 -11.59 -18.59 -12.29
N ASP A 27 -12.50 -19.18 -11.52
CA ASP A 27 -13.67 -19.88 -12.05
C ASP A 27 -14.74 -18.89 -12.55
N MET A 28 -14.80 -17.71 -11.93
CA MET A 28 -15.71 -16.64 -12.27
C MET A 28 -15.00 -15.29 -12.12
N ILE A 29 -15.17 -14.42 -13.12
CA ILE A 29 -14.69 -13.04 -13.08
C ILE A 29 -15.91 -12.13 -13.08
N LEU A 30 -16.00 -11.25 -12.07
CA LEU A 30 -17.03 -10.24 -11.96
C LEU A 30 -16.41 -8.87 -12.23
N GLU A 31 -16.96 -8.15 -13.20
CA GLU A 31 -16.61 -6.75 -13.49
C GLU A 31 -17.26 -5.81 -12.47
N MET A 32 -16.77 -5.88 -11.23
CA MET A 32 -17.36 -5.25 -10.06
C MET A 32 -16.27 -4.92 -9.01
N GLY A 33 -16.47 -3.87 -8.20
CA GLY A 33 -15.55 -3.53 -7.10
C GLY A 33 -16.26 -3.05 -5.84
N GLY A 34 -15.49 -2.59 -4.85
CA GLY A 34 -16.05 -1.97 -3.64
C GLY A 34 -16.92 -2.91 -2.79
N VAL A 35 -17.83 -2.32 -2.01
CA VAL A 35 -18.69 -3.03 -1.04
C VAL A 35 -19.61 -4.05 -1.70
N HIS A 36 -20.12 -3.73 -2.90
CA HIS A 36 -21.04 -4.61 -3.62
C HIS A 36 -20.32 -5.85 -4.19
N ALA A 37 -19.04 -5.74 -4.59
CA ALA A 37 -18.22 -6.91 -4.91
C ALA A 37 -18.02 -7.82 -3.68
N MET A 38 -17.70 -7.22 -2.52
CA MET A 38 -17.54 -7.98 -1.27
C MET A 38 -18.82 -8.75 -0.91
N ALA A 39 -19.97 -8.09 -0.94
CA ALA A 39 -21.26 -8.73 -0.69
C ALA A 39 -21.58 -9.82 -1.73
N SER A 40 -21.29 -9.57 -3.00
CA SER A 40 -21.56 -10.54 -4.08
C SER A 40 -20.77 -11.83 -3.90
N MET A 41 -19.49 -11.73 -3.51
CA MET A 41 -18.67 -12.90 -3.21
C MET A 41 -19.06 -13.57 -1.90
N ALA A 42 -19.30 -12.81 -0.83
CA ALA A 42 -19.71 -13.35 0.46
C ALA A 42 -20.99 -14.19 0.35
N PHE A 43 -22.00 -13.67 -0.34
CA PHE A 43 -23.33 -14.28 -0.43
C PHE A 43 -23.55 -15.10 -1.71
N GLY A 44 -22.50 -15.39 -2.48
CA GLY A 44 -22.59 -16.23 -3.68
C GLY A 44 -23.57 -15.72 -4.75
N LEU A 45 -23.63 -14.40 -4.96
CA LEU A 45 -24.56 -13.81 -5.93
C LEU A 45 -24.14 -14.09 -7.38
N PHE A 46 -25.05 -13.81 -8.32
CA PHE A 46 -24.83 -13.95 -9.77
C PHE A 46 -24.43 -15.37 -10.23
N GLY A 47 -24.84 -16.39 -9.48
CA GLY A 47 -24.54 -17.79 -9.78
C GLY A 47 -23.18 -18.26 -9.24
N GLY A 48 -22.52 -17.45 -8.42
CA GLY A 48 -21.35 -17.86 -7.65
C GLY A 48 -21.70 -18.79 -6.49
N ARG A 49 -20.68 -19.14 -5.71
CA ARG A 49 -20.84 -19.81 -4.41
C ARG A 49 -20.48 -18.83 -3.31
N GLU A 50 -21.11 -18.97 -2.14
CA GLU A 50 -20.70 -18.24 -0.94
C GLU A 50 -19.22 -18.47 -0.69
N ALA A 51 -18.49 -17.39 -0.40
CA ALA A 51 -17.06 -17.44 -0.19
C ALA A 51 -16.74 -17.91 1.24
N ASP A 52 -15.81 -18.85 1.38
CA ASP A 52 -15.27 -19.22 2.68
C ASP A 52 -14.31 -18.15 3.23
N ILE A 53 -13.62 -17.44 2.33
CA ILE A 53 -12.66 -16.39 2.63
C ILE A 53 -12.69 -15.28 1.57
N LEU A 54 -12.59 -14.02 2.00
CA LEU A 54 -12.41 -12.85 1.15
C LEU A 54 -10.97 -12.33 1.30
N VAL A 55 -10.27 -12.24 0.18
CA VAL A 55 -8.87 -11.80 0.14
C VAL A 55 -8.68 -10.61 -0.79
N GLY A 56 -7.63 -9.83 -0.52
CA GLY A 56 -7.18 -8.74 -1.36
C GLY A 56 -7.34 -7.37 -0.71
N PRO A 57 -6.48 -6.42 -1.10
CA PRO A 57 -6.53 -5.05 -0.61
C PRO A 57 -7.67 -4.28 -1.28
N GLY A 58 -8.01 -3.14 -0.70
CA GLY A 58 -8.97 -2.21 -1.27
C GLY A 58 -9.00 -0.91 -0.48
N ASN A 59 -9.80 0.04 -0.95
CA ASN A 59 -9.98 1.30 -0.23
C ASN A 59 -10.70 1.09 1.13
N ALA A 60 -10.83 2.17 1.90
CA ALA A 60 -11.48 2.16 3.21
C ALA A 60 -12.86 1.49 3.23
N TYR A 61 -13.64 1.58 2.13
CA TYR A 61 -14.96 0.95 2.04
C TYR A 61 -14.86 -0.57 1.90
N VAL A 62 -13.89 -1.09 1.15
CA VAL A 62 -13.62 -2.53 1.05
C VAL A 62 -13.13 -3.06 2.40
N ALA A 63 -12.21 -2.35 3.06
CA ALA A 63 -11.72 -2.72 4.39
C ALA A 63 -12.87 -2.77 5.41
N GLU A 64 -13.75 -1.75 5.42
CA GLU A 64 -14.91 -1.73 6.32
C GLU A 64 -15.93 -2.82 5.98
N ALA A 65 -16.18 -3.10 4.69
CA ALA A 65 -17.04 -4.21 4.29
C ALA A 65 -16.50 -5.57 4.77
N LYS A 66 -15.19 -5.81 4.62
CA LYS A 66 -14.52 -7.00 5.16
C LYS A 66 -14.66 -7.08 6.69
N ARG A 67 -14.56 -5.94 7.38
CA ARG A 67 -14.76 -5.85 8.84
C ARG A 67 -16.17 -6.20 9.28
N LEU A 68 -17.18 -5.74 8.54
CA LEU A 68 -18.58 -6.06 8.83
C LEU A 68 -18.92 -7.53 8.58
N LEU A 69 -18.28 -8.14 7.58
CA LEU A 69 -18.47 -9.56 7.22
C LEU A 69 -17.62 -10.53 8.05
N PHE A 70 -16.62 -10.02 8.76
CA PHE A 70 -15.72 -10.85 9.55
C PHE A 70 -16.47 -11.61 10.65
N GLY A 71 -16.29 -12.93 10.65
CA GLY A 71 -16.98 -13.87 11.54
C GLY A 71 -18.07 -14.68 10.83
N GLU A 72 -18.70 -14.11 9.81
CA GLU A 72 -19.56 -14.84 8.86
C GLU A 72 -18.71 -15.43 7.74
N VAL A 73 -17.75 -14.66 7.22
CA VAL A 73 -16.76 -15.08 6.22
C VAL A 73 -15.35 -14.79 6.73
N GLY A 74 -14.40 -15.65 6.39
CA GLY A 74 -12.99 -15.40 6.67
C GLY A 74 -12.47 -14.18 5.92
N ILE A 75 -11.51 -13.45 6.50
CA ILE A 75 -10.77 -12.40 5.79
C ILE A 75 -9.28 -12.59 6.02
N ASP A 76 -8.44 -12.11 5.10
CA ASP A 76 -6.98 -12.07 5.24
C ASP A 76 -6.55 -11.01 6.26
N VAL A 77 -6.64 -9.73 5.90
CA VAL A 77 -6.18 -8.57 6.68
C VAL A 77 -7.09 -7.35 6.45
N PHE A 78 -7.11 -6.46 7.45
CA PHE A 78 -7.60 -5.09 7.28
C PHE A 78 -6.52 -4.29 6.57
N ALA A 79 -6.55 -4.27 5.24
CA ALA A 79 -5.61 -3.48 4.47
C ALA A 79 -5.81 -1.98 4.75
N GLY A 80 -4.79 -1.35 5.29
CA GLY A 80 -4.67 0.11 5.42
C GLY A 80 -4.11 0.74 4.13
N PRO A 81 -3.79 2.04 4.14
CA PRO A 81 -2.93 2.62 3.12
C PRO A 81 -1.58 1.90 3.06
N THR A 82 -0.92 1.92 1.91
CA THR A 82 0.44 1.39 1.78
C THR A 82 1.39 2.18 2.66
N GLU A 83 2.23 1.46 3.39
CA GLU A 83 3.24 2.02 4.29
C GLU A 83 4.63 1.56 3.88
N SER A 84 5.62 2.44 3.97
CA SER A 84 7.02 2.09 3.72
C SER A 84 7.99 2.79 4.65
N ALA A 85 9.01 2.05 5.07
CA ALA A 85 10.09 2.55 5.89
C ALA A 85 11.45 2.20 5.28
N ILE A 86 12.40 3.12 5.46
CA ILE A 86 13.80 2.90 5.15
C ILE A 86 14.62 3.10 6.42
N ILE A 87 15.45 2.12 6.77
CA ILE A 87 16.55 2.28 7.73
C ILE A 87 17.82 2.54 6.93
N ALA A 88 18.53 3.63 7.18
CA ALA A 88 19.75 3.98 6.45
C ALA A 88 20.86 4.51 7.35
N ASP A 89 22.10 4.08 7.12
CA ASP A 89 23.30 4.66 7.75
C ASP A 89 24.01 5.69 6.83
N GLU A 90 25.16 6.21 7.25
CA GLU A 90 25.94 7.20 6.50
C GLU A 90 26.48 6.72 5.15
N SER A 91 26.44 5.42 4.86
CA SER A 91 26.92 4.84 3.60
C SER A 91 25.86 4.82 2.49
N ALA A 92 24.59 5.03 2.85
CA ALA A 92 23.47 5.05 1.92
C ALA A 92 23.49 6.29 1.03
N ASP A 93 22.96 6.16 -0.19
CA ASP A 93 22.83 7.27 -1.14
C ASP A 93 21.51 8.04 -0.90
N PRO A 94 21.55 9.35 -0.55
CA PRO A 94 20.35 10.15 -0.28
C PRO A 94 19.36 10.21 -1.45
N MET A 95 19.85 10.19 -2.69
CA MET A 95 18.99 10.22 -3.86
C MET A 95 18.18 8.93 -3.99
N THR A 96 18.81 7.78 -3.79
CA THR A 96 18.13 6.47 -3.77
C THR A 96 17.05 6.42 -2.69
N ILE A 97 17.37 6.87 -1.47
CA ILE A 97 16.39 6.94 -0.36
C ILE A 97 15.20 7.82 -0.76
N ALA A 98 15.45 9.01 -1.31
CA ALA A 98 14.38 9.93 -1.71
C ALA A 98 13.48 9.32 -2.80
N VAL A 99 14.06 8.67 -3.81
CA VAL A 99 13.31 8.00 -4.87
C VAL A 99 12.47 6.86 -4.32
N ASP A 100 13.03 6.02 -3.45
CA ASP A 100 12.33 4.88 -2.87
C ASP A 100 11.15 5.35 -2.01
N LEU A 101 11.32 6.39 -1.18
CA LEU A 101 10.22 6.99 -0.41
C LEU A 101 9.14 7.60 -1.33
N VAL A 102 9.53 8.34 -2.37
CA VAL A 102 8.58 8.91 -3.34
C VAL A 102 7.78 7.83 -4.06
N SER A 103 8.43 6.70 -4.41
CA SER A 103 7.78 5.59 -5.10
C SER A 103 6.63 4.96 -4.30
N GLN A 104 6.65 5.08 -2.98
CA GLN A 104 5.59 4.54 -2.12
C GLN A 104 4.56 5.63 -1.78
N ALA A 105 5.01 6.86 -1.53
CA ALA A 105 4.14 8.01 -1.30
C ALA A 105 3.18 8.27 -2.47
N GLU A 106 3.56 7.90 -3.70
CA GLU A 106 2.75 8.10 -4.90
C GLU A 106 1.45 7.27 -4.93
N HIS A 107 1.36 6.22 -4.10
CA HIS A 107 0.21 5.31 -4.04
C HIS A 107 -1.09 6.01 -3.57
N GLY A 108 -0.96 7.09 -2.81
CA GLY A 108 -2.10 7.85 -2.32
C GLY A 108 -1.71 8.93 -1.31
N PRO A 109 -2.54 9.98 -1.14
CA PRO A 109 -2.21 11.14 -0.30
C PRO A 109 -2.13 10.82 1.21
N ASN A 110 -2.49 9.60 1.59
CA ASN A 110 -2.46 9.08 2.94
C ASN A 110 -1.48 7.90 3.10
N SER A 111 -0.52 7.74 2.19
CA SER A 111 0.49 6.66 2.23
C SER A 111 1.69 7.12 3.07
N PRO A 112 1.88 6.59 4.28
CA PRO A 112 2.98 7.00 5.15
C PRO A 112 4.33 6.49 4.62
N VAL A 113 5.36 7.35 4.72
CA VAL A 113 6.72 7.00 4.36
C VAL A 113 7.70 7.51 5.41
N TRP A 114 8.59 6.65 5.87
CA TRP A 114 9.46 6.94 7.02
C TRP A 114 10.93 6.67 6.72
N LEU A 115 11.79 7.59 7.14
CA LEU A 115 13.24 7.39 7.16
C LEU A 115 13.73 7.31 8.60
N PHE A 116 14.32 6.19 8.98
CA PHE A 116 15.02 6.01 10.23
C PHE A 116 16.53 5.98 9.94
N SER A 117 17.33 6.84 10.57
CA SER A 117 18.76 6.91 10.24
C SER A 117 19.66 7.12 11.46
N THR A 118 20.87 6.57 11.40
CA THR A 118 21.95 6.92 12.34
C THR A 118 22.73 8.15 11.90
N SER A 119 22.44 8.71 10.72
CA SER A 119 23.17 9.83 10.13
C SER A 119 22.27 11.05 9.97
N GLU A 120 22.51 12.08 10.78
CA GLU A 120 21.83 13.37 10.63
C GLU A 120 22.10 14.01 9.27
N ALA A 121 23.29 13.78 8.69
CA ALA A 121 23.64 14.29 7.36
C ALA A 121 22.73 13.71 6.27
N ILE A 122 22.56 12.38 6.26
CA ILE A 122 21.66 11.70 5.32
C ILE A 122 20.22 12.16 5.50
N ALA A 123 19.74 12.22 6.75
CA ALA A 123 18.40 12.68 7.07
C ALA A 123 18.12 14.08 6.51
N ARG A 124 19.04 15.02 6.69
CA ARG A 124 18.92 16.40 6.18
C ARG A 124 18.93 16.44 4.66
N GLU A 125 19.84 15.71 4.03
CA GLU A 125 19.96 15.69 2.58
C GLU A 125 18.72 15.08 1.91
N VAL A 126 18.16 14.00 2.46
CA VAL A 126 16.91 13.40 1.97
C VAL A 126 15.74 14.39 2.08
N MET A 127 15.61 15.09 3.21
CA MET A 127 14.56 16.13 3.37
C MET A 127 14.67 17.25 2.34
N GLU A 128 15.88 17.55 1.85
CA GLU A 128 16.10 18.57 0.81
C GLU A 128 15.90 18.05 -0.63
N ILE A 129 16.14 16.76 -0.87
CA ILE A 129 16.04 16.13 -2.19
C ILE A 129 14.60 15.70 -2.48
N LEU A 130 13.93 15.09 -1.50
CA LEU A 130 12.64 14.43 -1.69
C LEU A 130 11.57 15.34 -2.32
N PRO A 131 11.35 16.60 -1.90
CA PRO A 131 10.39 17.48 -2.55
C PRO A 131 10.70 17.75 -4.03
N LYS A 132 11.98 17.80 -4.41
CA LYS A 132 12.40 18.01 -5.81
C LYS A 132 12.15 16.76 -6.65
N VAL A 133 12.37 15.58 -6.09
CA VAL A 133 12.04 14.31 -6.74
C VAL A 133 10.52 14.19 -6.92
N ALA A 134 9.75 14.62 -5.92
CA ALA A 134 8.29 14.65 -6.00
C ALA A 134 7.78 15.59 -7.12
N ASP A 135 8.42 16.74 -7.32
CA ASP A 135 8.04 17.70 -8.38
C ASP A 135 8.19 17.13 -9.81
N ASP A 136 9.09 16.16 -10.01
CA ASP A 136 9.30 15.51 -11.30
C ASP A 136 8.27 14.40 -11.61
N MET A 137 7.42 14.04 -10.64
CA MET A 137 6.42 12.98 -10.77
C MET A 137 5.12 13.47 -11.46
N PRO A 138 4.44 12.63 -12.26
CA PRO A 138 3.18 12.99 -12.91
C PRO A 138 2.03 13.27 -11.91
N ASN A 139 2.20 12.81 -10.67
CA ASN A 139 1.28 12.87 -9.54
C ASN A 139 1.93 13.60 -8.33
N ALA A 140 2.75 14.61 -8.57
CA ALA A 140 3.47 15.40 -7.55
C ALA A 140 2.59 15.82 -6.37
N ASP A 141 1.38 16.33 -6.62
CA ASP A 141 0.45 16.78 -5.56
C ASP A 141 0.10 15.67 -4.56
N ILE A 142 0.01 14.41 -5.02
CA ILE A 142 -0.28 13.25 -4.18
C ILE A 142 0.91 12.95 -3.27
N VAL A 143 2.11 12.91 -3.86
CA VAL A 143 3.37 12.66 -3.13
C VAL A 143 3.60 13.75 -2.08
N HIS A 144 3.42 15.02 -2.44
CA HIS A 144 3.55 16.14 -1.50
C HIS A 144 2.54 16.08 -0.36
N ALA A 145 1.29 15.67 -0.62
CA ALA A 145 0.30 15.49 0.43
C ALA A 145 0.71 14.38 1.40
N ALA A 146 1.11 13.21 0.87
CA ALA A 146 1.57 12.09 1.67
C ALA A 146 2.79 12.45 2.52
N TRP A 147 3.79 13.10 1.92
CA TRP A 147 5.00 13.55 2.62
C TRP A 147 4.70 14.59 3.70
N ARG A 148 3.86 15.58 3.41
CA ARG A 148 3.51 16.63 4.38
C ARG A 148 2.75 16.09 5.58
N ASP A 149 1.79 15.19 5.35
CA ASP A 149 0.83 14.78 6.37
C ASP A 149 1.30 13.54 7.15
N PHE A 150 2.13 12.68 6.53
CA PHE A 150 2.52 11.38 7.08
C PHE A 150 4.02 11.04 6.93
N GLY A 151 4.81 11.91 6.29
CA GLY A 151 6.24 11.73 6.15
C GLY A 151 6.98 12.02 7.45
N GLU A 152 7.84 11.12 7.90
CA GLU A 152 8.64 11.31 9.11
C GLU A 152 10.11 10.91 8.87
N VAL A 153 11.02 11.69 9.46
CA VAL A 153 12.45 11.38 9.49
C VAL A 153 12.91 11.35 10.93
N ILE A 154 13.45 10.23 11.35
CA ILE A 154 13.89 9.98 12.72
C ILE A 154 15.37 9.66 12.71
N VAL A 155 16.12 10.38 13.54
CA VAL A 155 17.56 10.17 13.72
C VAL A 155 17.80 9.61 15.11
N GLY A 156 18.59 8.54 15.19
CA GLY A 156 18.97 7.88 16.43
C GLY A 156 20.48 7.74 16.56
N ASP A 157 20.96 7.44 17.76
CA ASP A 157 22.39 7.39 18.07
C ASP A 157 23.03 6.04 17.70
N SER A 158 22.21 5.00 17.50
CA SER A 158 22.67 3.64 17.20
C SER A 158 21.72 2.87 16.30
N ARG A 159 22.26 1.82 15.66
CA ARG A 159 21.46 0.93 14.81
C ARG A 159 20.39 0.20 15.63
N GLU A 160 20.73 -0.22 16.84
CA GLU A 160 19.82 -0.91 17.75
C GLU A 160 18.65 -0.01 18.17
N GLU A 161 18.91 1.28 18.43
CA GLU A 161 17.85 2.25 18.72
C GLU A 161 16.94 2.46 17.52
N ILE A 162 17.51 2.68 16.34
CA ILE A 162 16.74 2.90 15.11
C ILE A 162 15.86 1.69 14.78
N VAL A 163 16.36 0.47 14.93
CA VAL A 163 15.57 -0.75 14.75
C VAL A 163 14.45 -0.82 15.79
N ALA A 164 14.72 -0.53 17.06
CA ALA A 164 13.69 -0.55 18.12
C ALA A 164 12.60 0.52 17.92
N ILE A 165 12.92 1.63 17.26
CA ILE A 165 11.92 2.63 16.85
C ILE A 165 11.12 2.09 15.66
N SER A 166 11.78 1.56 14.63
CA SER A 166 11.10 0.98 13.46
C SER A 166 10.12 -0.13 13.85
N ASP A 167 10.48 -0.98 14.83
CA ASP A 167 9.62 -2.03 15.38
C ASP A 167 8.32 -1.50 15.99
N GLN A 168 8.30 -0.26 16.49
CA GLN A 168 7.09 0.36 17.04
C GLN A 168 6.12 0.81 15.94
N TYR A 169 6.65 1.16 14.77
CA TYR A 169 5.84 1.51 13.59
C TYR A 169 5.31 0.26 12.90
N ALA A 170 6.09 -0.84 12.89
CA ALA A 170 5.70 -2.12 12.30
C ALA A 170 5.19 -1.97 10.85
N CYS A 171 5.94 -1.22 10.04
CA CYS A 171 5.61 -0.89 8.66
C CYS A 171 5.33 -2.12 7.78
N GLU A 172 4.48 -1.93 6.75
CA GLU A 172 4.22 -2.97 5.74
C GLU A 172 5.49 -3.36 4.96
N HIS A 173 6.26 -2.37 4.50
CA HIS A 173 7.52 -2.57 3.79
C HIS A 173 8.69 -1.95 4.55
N LEU A 174 9.75 -2.73 4.79
CA LEU A 174 10.99 -2.25 5.40
C LEU A 174 12.17 -2.51 4.47
N GLN A 175 12.91 -1.46 4.14
CA GLN A 175 14.18 -1.52 3.43
C GLN A 175 15.32 -1.12 4.36
N VAL A 176 16.44 -1.84 4.30
CA VAL A 176 17.63 -1.56 5.10
C VAL A 176 18.79 -1.29 4.14
N LEU A 177 19.35 -0.09 4.23
CA LEU A 177 20.43 0.44 3.40
C LEU A 177 21.70 0.67 4.23
#